data_AF-A0A174ZJE5-F1
#
_entry.id   AF-A0A174ZJE5-F1
#
_cell.length_a   1.000
_cell.length_b   1.000
_cell.length_c   1.000
_cell.angle_alpha   90.00
_cell.angle_beta   90.00
_cell.angle_gamma   90.00
#
_symmetry.space_group_name_H-M   'P 1'
#
loop_
_entity.id
_entity.type
_entity.pdbx_description
1 polymer ?
#
loop_
_entity_poly.entity_id
_entity_poly.type
_entity_poly.pdbx_seq_one_letter_code
_entity_poly.pdbx_strand_id
1 'polypeptide(L)'
;MLGFVKEAFEHEKQKQEDLGLHCEVTIDGYTDFIFINRFGQAQHQATLNKAIRRIIRDCNDEQFLHSDEPDVLLPHFSCHSLRHTFTTRMCEAGVNIKVIQDALGHSDISTTLNIYADVTKEMKAEEFKRLDSYFKV
;
A
#
# COMPACT_ATOMS: atom_id res chain seq x y z
N MET A 1 3.70 -13.08 7.39
CA MET A 1 2.94 -11.81 7.47
C MET A 1 3.63 -10.91 8.48
N LEU A 2 3.76 -9.61 8.22
CA LEU A 2 4.35 -8.66 9.17
C LEU A 2 3.43 -8.55 10.42
N GLY A 3 4.02 -8.47 11.63
CA GLY A 3 3.26 -8.49 12.89
C GLY A 3 2.17 -7.43 12.96
N PHE A 4 2.52 -6.18 12.67
CA PHE A 4 1.57 -5.06 12.69
C PHE A 4 0.41 -5.21 11.68
N VAL A 5 0.62 -5.96 10.57
CA VAL A 5 -0.46 -6.22 9.59
C VAL A 5 -1.47 -7.20 10.18
N LYS A 6 -0.99 -8.23 10.88
CA LYS A 6 -1.85 -9.17 11.60
C LYS A 6 -2.65 -8.44 12.67
N GLU A 7 -2.01 -7.60 13.47
CA GLU A 7 -2.66 -6.78 14.50
C GLU A 7 -3.73 -5.86 13.88
N ALA A 8 -3.44 -5.22 12.75
CA ALA A 8 -4.43 -4.39 12.05
C ALA A 8 -5.67 -5.19 11.60
N PHE A 9 -5.48 -6.43 11.14
CA PHE A 9 -6.59 -7.32 10.77
C PHE A 9 -7.41 -7.77 11.98
N GLU A 10 -6.75 -8.06 13.10
CA GLU A 10 -7.42 -8.41 14.36
C GLU A 10 -8.23 -7.23 14.90
N HIS A 11 -7.67 -6.01 14.85
CA HIS A 11 -8.38 -4.79 15.24
C HIS A 11 -9.61 -4.52 14.36
N GLU A 12 -9.50 -4.71 13.04
CA GLU A 12 -10.64 -4.53 12.14
C GLU A 12 -11.74 -5.57 12.40
N LYS A 13 -11.37 -6.83 12.68
CA LYS A 13 -12.33 -7.87 13.05
C LYS A 13 -13.03 -7.54 14.38
N GLN A 14 -12.29 -7.14 15.41
CA GLN A 14 -12.88 -6.74 16.69
C GLN A 14 -13.83 -5.56 16.53
N LYS A 15 -13.45 -4.55 15.74
CA LYS A 15 -14.30 -3.39 15.45
C LYS A 15 -15.61 -3.79 14.76
N GLN A 16 -15.59 -4.79 13.88
CA GLN A 16 -16.81 -5.29 13.25
C GLN A 16 -17.70 -6.01 14.24
N GLU A 17 -17.14 -6.82 15.13
CA GLU A 17 -17.87 -7.47 16.21
C GLU A 17 -18.54 -6.44 17.13
N ASP A 18 -17.82 -5.39 17.52
CA ASP A 18 -18.34 -4.30 18.36
C ASP A 18 -19.49 -3.54 17.68
N LEU A 19 -19.49 -3.47 16.35
CA LEU A 19 -20.54 -2.86 15.53
C LEU A 19 -21.68 -3.84 15.17
N GLY A 20 -21.61 -5.09 15.61
CA GLY A 20 -22.56 -6.15 15.26
C GLY A 20 -22.52 -6.55 13.78
N LEU A 21 -21.44 -6.22 13.07
CA LEU A 21 -21.22 -6.57 11.67
C LEU A 21 -20.54 -7.93 11.57
N HIS A 22 -21.08 -8.80 10.74
CA HIS A 22 -20.55 -10.14 10.52
C HIS A 22 -20.61 -10.50 9.03
N CYS A 23 -19.72 -11.40 8.63
CA CYS A 23 -19.67 -11.88 7.26
C CYS A 23 -20.86 -12.79 6.96
N GLU A 24 -21.64 -12.42 5.95
CA GLU A 24 -22.86 -13.12 5.49
C GLU A 24 -22.67 -13.78 4.12
N VAL A 25 -21.48 -13.62 3.52
CA VAL A 25 -21.17 -14.13 2.20
C VAL A 25 -20.23 -15.33 2.27
N THR A 26 -20.47 -16.30 1.39
CA THR A 26 -19.52 -17.38 1.07
C THR A 26 -19.08 -17.21 -0.38
N ILE A 27 -17.78 -17.21 -0.65
CA ILE A 27 -17.21 -17.11 -2.00
C ILE A 27 -16.26 -18.28 -2.18
N ASP A 28 -16.51 -19.14 -3.17
CA ASP A 28 -15.69 -20.31 -3.48
C ASP A 28 -15.40 -21.23 -2.28
N GLY A 29 -16.35 -21.33 -1.34
CA GLY A 29 -16.22 -22.12 -0.11
C GLY A 29 -15.50 -21.41 1.04
N TYR A 30 -15.00 -20.19 0.84
CA TYR A 30 -14.40 -19.35 1.87
C TYR A 30 -15.45 -18.46 2.54
N THR A 31 -15.35 -18.33 3.86
CA THR A 31 -16.22 -17.53 4.73
C THR A 31 -15.37 -16.71 5.71
N ASP A 32 -16.01 -15.95 6.61
CA ASP A 32 -15.33 -15.15 7.65
C ASP A 32 -14.38 -14.10 7.06
N PHE A 33 -14.84 -13.41 6.01
CA PHE A 33 -14.08 -12.33 5.39
C PHE A 33 -13.93 -11.16 6.36
N ILE A 34 -12.70 -10.67 6.52
CA ILE A 34 -12.39 -9.51 7.36
C ILE A 34 -12.88 -8.21 6.71
N PHE A 35 -12.87 -8.08 5.39
CA PHE A 35 -13.27 -6.84 4.74
C PHE A 35 -14.69 -6.93 4.18
N ILE A 36 -15.67 -6.57 5.00
CA ILE A 36 -17.09 -6.56 4.64
C ILE A 36 -17.67 -5.16 4.58
N ASN A 37 -18.81 -5.03 3.91
CA ASN A 37 -19.64 -3.83 3.96
C ASN A 37 -20.65 -3.93 5.12
N ARG A 38 -21.44 -2.86 5.31
CA ARG A 38 -22.49 -2.79 6.37
C ARG A 38 -23.62 -3.82 6.25
N PHE A 39 -23.64 -4.63 5.20
CA PHE A 39 -24.61 -5.70 4.96
C PHE A 39 -23.98 -7.10 5.07
N GLY A 40 -22.73 -7.20 5.55
CA GLY A 40 -22.02 -8.47 5.68
C GLY A 40 -21.47 -9.05 4.38
N GLN A 41 -21.57 -8.34 3.26
CA GLN A 41 -21.02 -8.78 1.98
C GLN A 41 -19.57 -8.33 1.82
N ALA A 42 -18.79 -9.05 1.02
CA ALA A 42 -17.41 -8.69 0.71
C ALA A 42 -17.32 -7.28 0.11
N GLN A 43 -16.31 -6.53 0.55
CA GLN A 43 -16.00 -5.20 0.00
C GLN A 43 -15.69 -5.27 -1.50
N HIS A 44 -16.32 -4.38 -2.27
CA HIS A 44 -16.06 -4.27 -3.71
C HIS A 44 -14.99 -3.20 -4.00
N GLN A 45 -14.06 -3.50 -4.90
CA GLN A 45 -12.93 -2.62 -5.25
C GLN A 45 -13.36 -1.21 -5.65
N ALA A 46 -14.48 -1.07 -6.38
CA ALA A 46 -14.99 0.25 -6.78
C ALA A 46 -15.40 1.12 -5.58
N THR A 47 -15.89 0.51 -4.50
CA THR A 47 -16.25 1.21 -3.26
C THR A 47 -15.01 1.73 -2.55
N LEU A 48 -13.98 0.90 -2.46
CA LEU A 48 -12.69 1.30 -1.88
C LEU A 48 -12.04 2.44 -2.68
N ASN A 49 -12.02 2.36 -4.01
CA ASN A 49 -11.50 3.45 -4.85
C ASN A 49 -12.32 4.73 -4.71
N LYS A 50 -13.65 4.65 -4.53
CA LYS A 50 -14.49 5.82 -4.23
C LYS A 50 -14.16 6.41 -2.86
N ALA A 51 -13.89 5.58 -1.86
CA ALA A 51 -13.47 6.04 -0.54
C ALA A 51 -12.12 6.77 -0.61
N ILE A 52 -11.14 6.23 -1.32
CA ILE A 52 -9.84 6.89 -1.54
C ILE A 52 -10.03 8.27 -2.20
N ARG A 53 -10.86 8.39 -3.24
CA ARG A 53 -11.13 9.69 -3.88
C ARG A 53 -11.81 10.69 -2.95
N ARG A 54 -12.63 10.22 -2.01
CA ARG A 54 -13.23 11.08 -0.98
C ARG A 54 -12.16 11.58 -0.01
N ILE A 55 -11.34 10.68 0.52
CA ILE A 55 -10.23 11.02 1.41
C ILE A 55 -9.28 12.04 0.77
N ILE A 56 -8.88 11.83 -0.49
CA ILE A 56 -8.01 12.78 -1.22
C ILE A 56 -8.64 14.18 -1.27
N ARG A 57 -9.93 14.25 -1.60
CA ARG A 57 -10.66 15.51 -1.66
C ARG A 57 -10.72 16.17 -0.29
N ASP A 58 -11.16 15.44 0.72
CA ASP A 58 -11.36 15.97 2.07
C ASP A 58 -10.03 16.48 2.66
N CYS A 59 -8.92 15.75 2.46
CA CYS A 59 -7.58 16.20 2.85
C CYS A 59 -7.14 17.46 2.09
N ASN A 60 -7.39 17.54 0.78
CA ASN A 60 -7.02 18.70 -0.02
C ASN A 60 -7.87 19.92 0.35
N ASP A 61 -9.18 19.74 0.55
CA ASP A 61 -10.11 20.79 0.99
C ASP A 61 -9.69 21.34 2.37
N GLU A 62 -9.24 20.48 3.28
CA GLU A 62 -8.68 20.89 4.57
C GLU A 62 -7.43 21.78 4.42
N GLN A 63 -6.53 21.48 3.47
CA GLN A 63 -5.37 22.36 3.21
C GLN A 63 -5.81 23.76 2.76
N PHE A 64 -6.86 23.85 1.93
CA PHE A 64 -7.41 25.13 1.49
C PHE A 64 -8.10 25.93 2.62
N LEU A 65 -8.52 25.28 3.70
CA LEU A 65 -9.01 26.00 4.90
C LEU A 65 -7.88 26.71 5.65
N HIS A 66 -6.64 26.24 5.50
CA HIS A 66 -5.48 26.80 6.19
C HIS A 66 -4.69 27.81 5.35
N SER A 67 -4.69 27.66 4.02
CA SER A 67 -4.01 28.56 3.09
C SER A 67 -4.72 28.59 1.74
N ASP A 68 -4.86 29.78 1.16
CA ASP A 68 -5.36 29.94 -0.22
C ASP A 68 -4.37 29.36 -1.27
N GLU A 69 -3.09 29.24 -0.89
CA GLU A 69 -2.02 28.63 -1.68
C GLU A 69 -1.35 27.52 -0.86
N PRO A 70 -1.90 26.29 -0.85
CA PRO A 70 -1.33 25.20 -0.08
C PRO A 70 -0.05 24.66 -0.73
N ASP A 71 0.98 24.44 0.08
CA ASP A 71 2.29 23.96 -0.37
C ASP A 71 2.24 22.53 -0.93
N VAL A 72 1.35 21.68 -0.38
CA VAL A 72 1.26 20.26 -0.74
C VAL A 72 -0.19 19.82 -0.85
N LEU A 73 -0.54 19.28 -2.02
CA LEU A 73 -1.82 18.61 -2.27
C LEU A 73 -1.59 17.14 -2.56
N LEU A 74 -2.50 16.30 -2.08
CA LEU A 74 -2.52 14.89 -2.43
C LEU A 74 -2.93 14.72 -3.90
N PRO A 75 -2.11 14.05 -4.72
CA PRO A 75 -2.48 13.73 -6.09
C PRO A 75 -3.55 12.65 -6.13
N HIS A 76 -4.17 12.45 -7.29
CA HIS A 76 -5.08 11.33 -7.48
C HIS A 76 -4.32 9.99 -7.45
N PHE A 77 -4.68 9.09 -6.53
CA PHE A 77 -4.11 7.74 -6.44
C PHE A 77 -5.20 6.67 -6.21
N SER A 78 -4.81 5.41 -6.35
CA SER A 78 -5.69 4.24 -6.20
C SER A 78 -5.06 3.18 -5.29
N CYS A 79 -5.78 2.08 -5.04
CA CYS A 79 -5.23 0.93 -4.32
C CYS A 79 -3.97 0.37 -4.99
N HIS A 80 -3.88 0.42 -6.32
CA HIS A 80 -2.70 -0.03 -7.05
C HIS A 80 -1.50 0.89 -6.80
N SER A 81 -1.72 2.20 -6.67
CA SER A 81 -0.70 3.16 -6.29
C SER A 81 -0.11 2.84 -4.91
N LEU A 82 -0.94 2.42 -3.94
CA LEU A 82 -0.47 2.02 -2.61
C LEU A 82 0.44 0.78 -2.68
N ARG A 83 0.12 -0.19 -3.54
CA ARG A 83 0.97 -1.36 -3.81
C ARG A 83 2.32 -0.96 -4.41
N HIS A 84 2.33 0.00 -5.34
CA HIS A 84 3.56 0.57 -5.87
C HIS A 84 4.39 1.22 -4.76
N THR A 85 3.78 2.09 -3.94
CA THR A 85 4.47 2.73 -2.81
C THR A 85 5.08 1.69 -1.87
N PHE A 86 4.34 0.63 -1.50
CA PHE A 86 4.88 -0.45 -0.68
C PHE A 86 6.10 -1.13 -1.32
N THR A 87 6.05 -1.38 -2.63
CA THR A 87 7.16 -1.97 -3.40
C THR A 87 8.37 -1.04 -3.42
N THR A 88 8.17 0.23 -3.74
CA THR A 88 9.21 1.27 -3.72
C THR A 88 9.89 1.35 -2.36
N ARG A 89 9.12 1.38 -1.26
CA ARG A 89 9.66 1.41 0.10
C ARG A 89 10.49 0.17 0.44
N MET A 90 10.09 -1.02 -0.02
CA MET A 90 10.90 -2.22 0.16
C MET A 90 12.22 -2.15 -0.64
N CYS A 91 12.19 -1.61 -1.86
CA CYS A 91 13.40 -1.39 -2.65
C CYS A 91 14.35 -0.37 -1.97
N GLU A 92 13.83 0.77 -1.52
CA GLU A 92 14.59 1.79 -0.77
C GLU A 92 15.22 1.23 0.51
N ALA A 93 14.51 0.33 1.20
CA ALA A 93 15.01 -0.37 2.38
C ALA A 93 16.04 -1.48 2.05
N GLY A 94 16.39 -1.68 0.78
CA GLY A 94 17.37 -2.68 0.33
C GLY A 94 16.87 -4.13 0.39
N VAL A 95 15.54 -4.35 0.44
CA VAL A 95 14.98 -5.70 0.46
C VAL A 95 15.27 -6.39 -0.88
N ASN A 96 15.68 -7.66 -0.82
CA ASN A 96 15.98 -8.44 -2.01
C ASN A 96 14.77 -8.52 -2.96
N ILE A 97 15.01 -8.25 -4.25
CA ILE A 97 13.97 -8.20 -5.28
C ILE A 97 13.14 -9.50 -5.39
N LYS A 98 13.75 -10.67 -5.15
CA LYS A 98 13.03 -11.95 -5.15
C LYS A 98 12.08 -12.06 -3.96
N VAL A 99 12.49 -11.55 -2.79
CA VAL A 99 11.63 -11.50 -1.60
C VAL A 99 10.46 -10.55 -1.83
N ILE A 100 10.71 -9.40 -2.47
CA ILE A 100 9.66 -8.46 -2.87
C ILE A 100 8.67 -9.12 -3.84
N GLN A 101 9.17 -9.84 -4.84
CA GLN A 101 8.34 -10.53 -5.83
C GLN A 101 7.44 -11.59 -5.18
N ASP A 102 8.01 -12.43 -4.32
CA ASP A 102 7.29 -13.47 -3.59
C ASP A 102 6.22 -12.85 -2.68
N ALA A 103 6.56 -11.78 -1.94
CA ALA A 103 5.63 -11.09 -1.05
C ALA A 103 4.44 -10.45 -1.80
N LEU A 104 4.65 -9.99 -3.04
CA LEU A 104 3.60 -9.43 -3.89
C LEU A 104 2.79 -10.52 -4.62
N GLY A 105 3.32 -11.75 -4.74
CA GLY A 105 2.67 -12.81 -5.53
C GLY A 105 2.57 -12.47 -7.01
N HIS A 106 3.50 -11.68 -7.55
CA HIS A 106 3.52 -11.34 -8.98
C HIS A 106 4.02 -12.54 -9.80
N SER A 107 3.16 -13.08 -10.68
CA SER A 107 3.58 -13.97 -11.75
C SER A 107 4.37 -13.23 -12.83
N ASP A 108 4.06 -11.95 -13.07
CA ASP A 108 4.80 -11.08 -13.99
C ASP A 108 5.77 -10.15 -13.25
N ILE A 109 7.06 -10.36 -13.49
CA ILE A 109 8.18 -9.64 -12.87
C ILE A 109 8.39 -8.23 -13.46
N SER A 110 7.80 -7.93 -14.63
CA SER A 110 8.06 -6.71 -15.40
C SER A 110 7.74 -5.43 -14.60
N THR A 111 6.66 -5.44 -13.84
CA THR A 111 6.21 -4.30 -13.04
C THR A 111 7.14 -4.04 -11.85
N THR A 112 7.56 -5.10 -11.15
CA THR A 112 8.50 -4.98 -10.03
C THR A 112 9.87 -4.49 -10.51
N LEU A 113 10.34 -4.99 -11.66
CA LEU A 113 11.62 -4.58 -12.23
C LEU A 113 11.64 -3.13 -12.69
N ASN A 114 10.55 -2.61 -13.27
CA ASN A 114 10.47 -1.21 -13.67
C ASN A 114 10.58 -0.27 -12.46
N ILE A 115 9.85 -0.56 -11.37
CA ILE A 115 9.94 0.20 -10.11
C ILE A 115 11.37 0.13 -9.56
N TYR A 116 11.95 -1.06 -9.52
CA TYR A 116 13.32 -1.26 -9.06
C TYR A 116 14.33 -0.48 -9.92
N ALA A 117 14.19 -0.51 -11.25
CA ALA A 117 15.08 0.20 -12.16
C ALA A 117 15.05 1.71 -11.93
N ASP A 118 13.91 2.29 -11.57
CA ASP A 118 13.81 3.70 -11.25
C ASP A 118 14.41 4.03 -9.87
N VAL A 119 14.07 3.27 -8.83
CA VAL A 119 14.65 3.45 -7.48
C VAL A 119 16.18 3.26 -7.49
N THR A 120 16.67 2.27 -8.25
CA THR A 120 18.10 2.00 -8.33
C THR A 120 18.89 3.03 -9.10
N LYS A 121 18.30 3.87 -9.96
CA LYS A 121 19.05 5.00 -10.55
C LYS A 121 19.53 5.95 -9.46
N GLU A 122 18.71 6.19 -8.46
CA GLU A 122 19.03 7.05 -7.30
C GLU A 122 19.95 6.32 -6.32
N MET A 123 19.64 5.07 -5.96
CA MET A 123 20.49 4.27 -5.05
C MET A 123 21.86 3.93 -5.65
N LYS A 124 21.98 3.77 -6.98
CA LYS A 124 23.25 3.46 -7.65
C LYS A 124 24.31 4.51 -7.35
N ALA A 125 23.97 5.79 -7.41
CA ALA A 125 24.95 6.85 -7.17
C ALA A 125 25.56 6.74 -5.76
N GLU A 126 24.73 6.40 -4.78
CA GLU A 126 25.15 6.22 -3.39
C GLU A 126 25.94 4.93 -3.17
N GLU A 127 25.49 3.81 -3.76
CA GLU A 127 26.19 2.52 -3.68
C GLU A 127 27.54 2.53 -4.41
N PHE A 128 27.63 3.16 -5.59
CA PHE A 128 28.91 3.34 -6.28
C PHE A 128 29.87 4.22 -5.48
N LYS A 129 29.37 5.24 -4.77
CA LYS A 129 30.19 6.07 -3.87
C LYS A 129 30.68 5.28 -2.65
N ARG A 130 29.84 4.42 -2.07
CA ARG A 130 30.24 3.48 -1.00
C ARG A 130 31.29 2.50 -1.49
N LEU A 131 31.08 1.93 -2.67
CA LEU A 131 32.00 0.98 -3.29
C LEU A 131 33.36 1.63 -3.59
N ASP A 132 33.37 2.85 -4.14
CA ASP A 132 34.59 3.62 -4.40
C ASP A 132 35.34 3.94 -3.10
N SER A 133 34.63 4.25 -2.01
CA SER A 133 35.25 4.41 -0.68
C SER A 133 35.78 3.11 -0.09
N TYR A 134 35.18 1.96 -0.41
CA TYR A 134 35.64 0.65 0.06
C TYR A 134 36.89 0.16 -0.68
N PHE A 135 37.03 0.51 -1.97
CA PHE A 135 38.20 0.16 -2.77
C PHE A 135 39.35 1.18 -2.72
N LYS A 136 39.10 2.39 -2.20
CA LYS A 136 40.16 3.33 -1.79
C LYS A 136 40.74 2.92 -0.42
N VAL A 137 41.39 1.76 -0.40
CA VAL A 137 42.36 1.37 0.64
C VAL A 137 43.76 1.67 0.12
#